data_AF-A0A532CKT2-F1
#
_entry.id   AF-A0A532CKT2-F1
#
_cell.length_a   1.000
_cell.length_b   1.000
_cell.length_c   1.000
_cell.angle_alpha   90.00
_cell.angle_beta   90.00
_cell.angle_gamma   90.00
#
_symmetry.space_group_name_H-M   'P 1'
#
loop_
_entity.id
_entity.type
_entity.pdbx_description
1 polymer ?
#
loop_
_entity_poly.entity_id
_entity_poly.type
_entity_poly.pdbx_seq_one_letter_code
_entity_poly.pdbx_strand_id
1 'polypeptide(L)'
;MMSRRIALTLVGLLLAPSIPVAIAEELIPFELRGQSKEKQVPQGSGAGTCSFGELKLPQEFMIYAAGSYTGREIHFQIDQSGHQATQIDVVANSISRPVVLLLGAYEPTIWNIGWSSETKILAVLASGYHRQVVAGLPKNVPLLISSYDNKGPCGYFYVSEETLGSLNPISRRLFGRPVDQVFLAKSGQAIVGNPLGKDIKLVTSPETPPESFLDKSAPLAGSLGLEDAVTRGLLRRATSADAEAWVNALSEANPTPDIPPIAGKGTPRPRQPSLHNAFVVLKEFVYPAGLYGGNLATFYVPKGVPMPMGDPGHSSVYDFKTLRCKGAICR
;
A
#
# COMPACT_ATOMS: atom_id res chain seq x y z
N MET A 1 66.35 64.30 16.15
CA MET A 1 64.90 64.06 15.91
C MET A 1 64.65 62.56 15.98
N MET A 2 63.97 62.13 17.03
CA MET A 2 63.62 60.73 17.33
C MET A 2 62.58 60.20 16.31
N SER A 3 62.78 58.99 15.80
CA SER A 3 61.71 58.23 15.15
C SER A 3 61.69 56.83 15.73
N ARG A 4 60.70 56.59 16.61
CA ARG A 4 60.38 55.28 17.20
C ARG A 4 59.69 54.42 16.14
N ARG A 5 60.26 53.27 15.81
CA ARG A 5 59.56 52.19 15.10
C ARG A 5 58.85 51.32 16.13
N ILE A 6 57.52 51.24 16.04
CA ILE A 6 56.67 50.34 16.81
C ILE A 6 56.55 49.05 15.99
N ALA A 7 56.97 47.92 16.56
CA ALA A 7 56.71 46.60 16.02
C ALA A 7 55.31 46.13 16.47
N LEU A 8 54.45 45.83 15.50
CA LEU A 8 53.11 45.29 15.75
C LEU A 8 53.16 43.77 15.53
N THR A 9 53.10 43.00 16.60
CA THR A 9 53.05 41.54 16.57
C THR A 9 51.62 41.10 16.24
N LEU A 10 51.41 40.53 15.05
CA LEU A 10 50.13 39.97 14.64
C LEU A 10 49.98 38.56 15.23
N VAL A 11 49.17 38.40 16.28
CA VAL A 11 48.77 37.08 16.80
C VAL A 11 47.70 36.52 15.88
N GLY A 12 48.05 35.51 15.08
CA GLY A 12 47.12 34.77 14.25
C GLY A 12 46.20 33.91 15.13
N LEU A 13 44.92 34.29 15.20
CA LEU A 13 43.87 33.52 15.84
C LEU A 13 43.49 32.36 14.89
N LEU A 14 43.92 31.14 15.22
CA LEU A 14 43.48 29.92 14.55
C LEU A 14 41.99 29.71 14.85
N LEU A 15 41.14 29.99 13.87
CA LEU A 15 39.75 29.58 13.85
C LEU A 15 39.70 28.05 13.73
N ALA A 16 39.37 27.38 14.82
CA ALA A 16 39.07 25.96 14.82
C ALA A 16 37.82 25.71 13.94
N PRO A 17 37.82 24.68 13.07
CA PRO A 17 36.64 24.33 12.30
C PRO A 17 35.54 23.85 13.26
N SER A 18 34.40 24.54 13.24
CA SER A 18 33.19 24.16 13.94
C SER A 18 32.73 22.79 13.45
N ILE A 19 32.85 21.78 14.31
CA ILE A 19 32.33 20.43 14.10
C ILE A 19 30.81 20.56 13.92
N PRO A 20 30.21 20.06 12.82
CA PRO A 20 28.77 20.02 12.70
C PRO A 20 28.23 19.13 13.81
N VAL A 21 27.46 19.72 14.72
CA VAL A 21 26.68 18.98 15.71
C VAL A 21 25.70 18.12 14.94
N ALA A 22 25.88 16.79 15.01
CA ALA A 22 24.89 15.86 14.53
C ALA A 22 23.59 16.13 15.29
N ILE A 23 22.56 16.61 14.59
CA ILE A 23 21.22 16.72 15.14
C ILE A 23 20.83 15.30 15.51
N ALA A 24 20.65 15.04 16.80
CA ALA A 24 20.16 13.75 17.28
C ALA A 24 18.79 13.51 16.62
N GLU A 25 18.67 12.37 15.96
CA GLU A 25 17.46 11.99 15.24
C GLU A 25 16.30 11.85 16.25
N GLU A 26 15.26 12.67 16.09
CA GLU A 26 14.15 12.73 17.04
C GLU A 26 13.19 11.55 16.80
N LEU A 27 13.35 10.49 17.60
CA LEU A 27 12.49 9.31 17.56
C LEU A 27 11.23 9.52 18.41
N ILE A 28 10.10 9.00 17.94
CA ILE A 28 8.82 9.04 18.66
C ILE A 28 8.39 7.65 19.13
N PRO A 29 7.52 7.54 20.16
CA PRO A 29 6.97 6.25 20.56
C PRO A 29 6.26 5.54 19.41
N PHE A 30 6.57 4.27 19.21
CA PHE A 30 5.86 3.42 18.26
C PHE A 30 4.75 2.68 18.98
N GLU A 31 3.52 2.99 18.62
CA GLU A 31 2.33 2.30 19.09
C GLU A 31 1.97 1.23 18.07
N LEU A 32 1.90 -0.04 18.49
CA LEU A 32 1.20 -1.06 17.72
C LEU A 32 -0.28 -0.67 17.69
N ARG A 33 -0.74 -0.04 16.60
CA ARG A 33 -2.02 0.66 16.61
C ARG A 33 -2.83 0.50 15.34
N GLY A 34 -4.14 0.45 15.56
CA GLY A 34 -5.13 0.93 14.60
C GLY A 34 -5.17 2.46 14.62
N GLN A 35 -4.67 3.07 13.53
CA GLN A 35 -4.84 4.45 13.06
C GLN A 35 -3.96 5.56 13.68
N SER A 36 -3.15 6.20 12.82
CA SER A 36 -2.43 7.45 13.04
C SER A 36 -2.92 8.54 12.06
N LYS A 37 -2.58 9.80 12.38
CA LYS A 37 -3.12 11.02 11.77
C LYS A 37 -2.20 11.57 10.67
N GLU A 38 -2.85 12.05 9.60
CA GLU A 38 -2.27 12.65 8.39
C GLU A 38 -1.25 13.77 8.63
N LYS A 39 -0.11 13.69 7.92
CA LYS A 39 0.66 14.84 7.43
C LYS A 39 1.33 14.49 6.08
N GLN A 40 1.30 15.43 5.14
CA GLN A 40 1.60 15.26 3.72
C GLN A 40 2.92 15.92 3.30
N VAL A 41 3.86 15.19 2.68
CA VAL A 41 5.03 15.71 1.90
C VAL A 41 5.51 14.60 0.91
N PRO A 42 6.04 14.90 -0.31
CA PRO A 42 6.17 13.93 -1.41
C PRO A 42 7.48 13.12 -1.45
N GLN A 43 7.42 12.00 -2.18
CA GLN A 43 8.49 11.01 -2.37
C GLN A 43 9.06 10.95 -3.79
N GLY A 44 10.31 10.50 -3.89
CA GLY A 44 11.00 10.14 -5.14
C GLY A 44 11.33 8.65 -5.21
N SER A 45 11.24 8.09 -6.41
CA SER A 45 11.64 6.72 -6.80
C SER A 45 13.00 6.73 -7.51
N GLY A 46 13.69 5.59 -7.54
CA GLY A 46 14.93 5.45 -8.29
C GLY A 46 15.20 4.02 -8.76
N ALA A 47 15.34 3.84 -10.07
CA ALA A 47 15.88 2.66 -10.73
C ALA A 47 17.38 2.51 -10.41
N GLY A 48 17.78 1.34 -9.91
CA GLY A 48 19.17 1.03 -9.54
C GLY A 48 19.49 -0.43 -9.81
N THR A 49 20.69 -0.88 -9.48
CA THR A 49 21.04 -2.32 -9.42
C THR A 49 20.47 -2.96 -8.17
N CYS A 50 20.21 -4.27 -8.16
CA CYS A 50 19.82 -4.99 -6.93
C CYS A 50 21.01 -5.14 -5.99
N SER A 51 21.31 -4.07 -5.27
CA SER A 51 22.42 -3.95 -4.33
C SER A 51 22.20 -2.71 -3.47
N PHE A 52 22.65 -2.75 -2.21
CA PHE A 52 22.73 -1.57 -1.35
C PHE A 52 24.02 -0.76 -1.59
N GLY A 53 24.74 -1.01 -2.69
CA GLY A 53 25.98 -0.32 -3.02
C GLY A 53 27.08 -0.61 -2.00
N GLU A 54 27.62 0.44 -1.38
CA GLU A 54 28.71 0.38 -0.40
C GLU A 54 28.24 0.08 1.04
N LEU A 55 27.15 -0.66 1.22
CA LEU A 55 26.65 -1.04 2.54
C LEU A 55 27.71 -1.84 3.31
N LYS A 56 28.25 -1.24 4.38
CA LYS A 56 29.21 -1.89 5.27
C LYS A 56 28.45 -2.64 6.37
N LEU A 57 28.39 -3.95 6.24
CA LEU A 57 27.80 -4.82 7.25
C LEU A 57 28.89 -5.25 8.26
N PRO A 58 28.57 -5.26 9.57
CA PRO A 58 29.46 -5.85 10.56
C PRO A 58 29.56 -7.37 10.35
N GLN A 59 30.57 -8.00 10.96
CA GLN A 59 30.75 -9.45 10.87
C GLN A 59 29.58 -10.23 11.46
N GLU A 60 28.96 -9.70 12.51
CA GLU A 60 27.78 -10.27 13.15
C GLU A 60 26.55 -9.37 12.98
N PHE A 61 25.56 -9.88 12.28
CA PHE A 61 24.23 -9.29 12.12
C PHE A 61 23.21 -10.40 11.85
N MET A 62 21.93 -10.06 12.01
CA MET A 62 20.81 -10.94 11.71
C MET A 62 20.08 -10.49 10.45
N ILE A 63 19.64 -11.44 9.64
CA ILE A 63 18.75 -11.22 8.51
C ILE A 63 17.39 -11.82 8.86
N TYR A 64 16.41 -10.96 9.07
CA TYR A 64 15.04 -11.37 9.33
C TYR A 64 14.17 -11.10 8.12
N ALA A 65 13.46 -12.13 7.67
CA ALA A 65 12.41 -11.97 6.67
C ALA A 65 11.05 -11.91 7.35
N ALA A 66 10.17 -11.01 6.90
CA ALA A 66 8.83 -10.92 7.43
C ALA A 66 7.80 -10.55 6.37
N GLY A 67 6.56 -11.02 6.56
CA GLY A 67 5.46 -10.63 5.69
C GLY A 67 4.31 -11.63 5.68
N SER A 68 3.40 -11.41 4.76
CA SER A 68 2.16 -12.18 4.54
C SER A 68 1.72 -11.96 3.10
N TYR A 69 0.73 -12.69 2.61
CA TYR A 69 0.08 -12.34 1.35
C TYR A 69 -0.51 -10.91 1.42
N THR A 70 -1.15 -10.57 2.54
CA THR A 70 -1.83 -9.29 2.76
C THR A 70 -1.59 -8.77 4.18
N GLY A 71 -1.59 -7.45 4.34
CA GLY A 71 -1.61 -6.76 5.63
C GLY A 71 -3.02 -6.54 6.16
N ARG A 72 -3.17 -5.61 7.11
CA ARG A 72 -4.50 -5.11 7.48
C ARG A 72 -4.95 -4.10 6.42
N GLU A 73 -6.20 -4.16 6.01
CA GLU A 73 -6.78 -3.17 5.11
C GLU A 73 -6.73 -1.77 5.71
N ILE A 74 -6.41 -0.78 4.86
CA ILE A 74 -6.52 0.64 5.20
C ILE A 74 -7.50 1.33 4.24
N HIS A 75 -8.09 2.42 4.73
CA HIS A 75 -9.16 3.16 4.05
C HIS A 75 -8.72 4.03 2.87
N PHE A 76 -7.42 4.26 2.69
CA PHE A 76 -6.89 5.07 1.60
C PHE A 76 -5.96 4.26 0.71
N GLN A 77 -5.75 4.73 -0.53
CA GLN A 77 -4.86 4.06 -1.48
C GLN A 77 -3.46 4.65 -1.49
N ILE A 78 -2.50 3.81 -1.87
CA ILE A 78 -1.13 4.21 -2.17
C ILE A 78 -0.80 4.01 -3.66
N ASP A 79 -1.68 3.34 -4.41
CA ASP A 79 -1.56 3.12 -5.84
C ASP A 79 -2.94 3.01 -6.52
N GLN A 80 -2.94 2.68 -7.82
CA GLN A 80 -4.13 2.49 -8.65
C GLN A 80 -4.22 1.05 -9.18
N SER A 81 -3.73 0.07 -8.42
CA SER A 81 -3.68 -1.34 -8.85
C SER A 81 -5.07 -2.00 -8.91
N GLY A 82 -6.11 -1.36 -8.39
CA GLY A 82 -7.44 -1.95 -8.17
C GLY A 82 -7.53 -2.75 -6.87
N HIS A 83 -6.39 -3.06 -6.25
CA HIS A 83 -6.30 -3.72 -4.96
C HIS A 83 -6.33 -2.71 -3.83
N GLN A 84 -6.99 -3.06 -2.73
CA GLN A 84 -7.05 -2.17 -1.58
C GLN A 84 -5.70 -2.15 -0.85
N ALA A 85 -5.14 -0.96 -0.66
CA ALA A 85 -3.92 -0.82 0.12
C ALA A 85 -4.07 -1.38 1.54
N THR A 86 -2.96 -1.90 2.05
CA THR A 86 -2.84 -2.54 3.35
C THR A 86 -1.66 -2.00 4.12
N GLN A 87 -1.61 -2.29 5.42
CA GLN A 87 -0.49 -1.96 6.29
C GLN A 87 -0.03 -3.18 7.09
N ILE A 88 1.28 -3.33 7.24
CA ILE A 88 1.89 -4.27 8.17
C ILE A 88 2.76 -3.48 9.14
N ASP A 89 2.45 -3.55 10.43
CA ASP A 89 3.33 -3.02 11.47
C ASP A 89 4.43 -4.04 11.75
N VAL A 90 5.68 -3.66 11.49
CA VAL A 90 6.84 -4.50 11.75
C VAL A 90 7.56 -3.96 12.96
N VAL A 91 7.72 -4.80 13.99
CA VAL A 91 8.49 -4.46 15.19
C VAL A 91 9.78 -5.28 15.20
N ALA A 92 10.91 -4.60 15.06
CA ALA A 92 12.21 -5.22 15.20
C ALA A 92 12.72 -5.16 16.64
N ASN A 93 12.99 -6.33 17.23
CA ASN A 93 13.55 -6.43 18.57
C ASN A 93 14.76 -7.35 18.58
N SER A 94 15.95 -6.79 18.37
CA SER A 94 17.22 -7.51 18.39
C SER A 94 18.24 -6.77 19.23
N ILE A 95 18.36 -7.22 20.47
CA ILE A 95 19.12 -6.55 21.53
C ILE A 95 20.64 -6.68 21.35
N SER A 96 21.12 -7.83 20.88
CA SER A 96 22.55 -8.13 20.83
C SER A 96 23.19 -7.99 19.46
N ARG A 97 22.40 -7.97 18.39
CA ARG A 97 22.90 -7.97 17.02
C ARG A 97 22.11 -7.00 16.17
N PRO A 98 22.77 -6.20 15.32
CA PRO A 98 22.08 -5.35 14.37
C PRO A 98 21.35 -6.21 13.32
N VAL A 99 20.30 -5.66 12.71
CA VAL A 99 19.38 -6.42 11.85
C VAL A 99 19.27 -5.84 10.46
N VAL A 100 19.06 -6.70 9.49
CA VAL A 100 18.59 -6.39 8.15
C VAL A 100 17.19 -6.98 8.00
N LEU A 101 16.27 -6.23 7.39
CA LEU A 101 14.89 -6.65 7.17
C LEU A 101 14.63 -6.95 5.69
N LEU A 102 14.09 -8.13 5.41
CA LEU A 102 13.53 -8.52 4.11
C LEU A 102 12.02 -8.63 4.24
N LEU A 103 11.30 -7.66 3.72
CA LEU A 103 9.87 -7.51 3.86
C LEU A 103 9.17 -7.88 2.54
N GLY A 104 8.10 -8.67 2.60
CA GLY A 104 7.43 -9.14 1.39
C GLY A 104 5.92 -9.35 1.52
N ALA A 105 5.12 -8.71 0.66
CA ALA A 105 3.67 -8.87 0.61
C ALA A 105 3.12 -8.83 -0.83
N TYR A 106 2.01 -9.52 -1.10
CA TYR A 106 1.41 -9.51 -2.45
C TYR A 106 0.68 -8.18 -2.70
N GLU A 107 -0.22 -7.82 -1.78
CA GLU A 107 -1.06 -6.61 -1.85
C GLU A 107 -0.26 -5.31 -1.76
N PRO A 108 -0.82 -4.16 -2.21
CA PRO A 108 -0.19 -2.86 -2.00
C PRO A 108 -0.02 -2.66 -0.49
N THR A 109 1.21 -2.46 -0.02
CA THR A 109 1.51 -2.55 1.42
C THR A 109 2.40 -1.41 1.89
N ILE A 110 1.96 -0.76 2.97
CA ILE A 110 2.76 0.12 3.81
C ILE A 110 3.41 -0.72 4.91
N TRP A 111 4.73 -0.77 4.94
CA TRP A 111 5.51 -1.37 6.02
C TRP A 111 5.80 -0.30 7.08
N ASN A 112 5.04 -0.31 8.16
CA ASN A 112 5.21 0.66 9.25
C ASN A 112 6.17 0.11 10.30
N ILE A 113 7.39 0.64 10.32
CA ILE A 113 8.49 0.03 11.09
C ILE A 113 8.66 0.73 12.44
N GLY A 114 8.60 -0.06 13.50
CA GLY A 114 9.06 0.29 14.83
C GLY A 114 10.17 -0.65 15.30
N TRP A 115 10.96 -0.24 16.28
CA TRP A 115 11.99 -1.10 16.86
C TRP A 115 12.18 -0.81 18.35
N SER A 116 12.73 -1.78 19.08
CA SER A 116 13.18 -1.52 20.46
C SER A 116 14.39 -0.60 20.46
N SER A 117 14.55 0.26 21.46
CA SER A 117 15.64 1.26 21.52
C SER A 117 17.06 0.67 21.41
N GLU A 118 17.22 -0.63 21.71
CA GLU A 118 18.49 -1.35 21.62
C GLU A 118 18.74 -1.97 20.23
N THR A 119 17.72 -2.01 19.38
CA THR A 119 17.81 -2.56 18.03
C THR A 119 18.43 -1.54 17.08
N LYS A 120 19.43 -1.97 16.32
CA LYS A 120 19.98 -1.22 15.19
C LYS A 120 19.58 -1.87 13.86
N ILE A 121 18.79 -1.16 13.05
CA ILE A 121 18.44 -1.57 11.69
C ILE A 121 19.53 -1.10 10.73
N LEU A 122 20.08 -2.00 9.93
CA LEU A 122 21.18 -1.74 9.00
C LEU A 122 20.71 -1.47 7.57
N ALA A 123 19.63 -2.14 7.14
CA ALA A 123 19.04 -1.98 5.82
C ALA A 123 17.66 -2.64 5.77
N VAL A 124 16.82 -2.17 4.85
CA VAL A 124 15.50 -2.74 4.57
C VAL A 124 15.34 -2.96 3.08
N LEU A 125 14.92 -4.18 2.70
CA LEU A 125 14.38 -4.47 1.38
C LEU A 125 12.87 -4.72 1.53
N ALA A 126 12.05 -3.95 0.84
CA ALA A 126 10.62 -4.20 0.73
C ALA A 126 10.27 -4.68 -0.69
N SER A 127 9.49 -5.76 -0.77
CA SER A 127 9.16 -6.42 -2.02
C SER A 127 7.72 -6.89 -2.07
N GLY A 128 7.19 -7.05 -3.29
CA GLY A 128 5.81 -7.47 -3.46
C GLY A 128 5.32 -7.50 -4.89
N TYR A 129 4.08 -7.92 -5.10
CA TYR A 129 3.50 -7.83 -6.44
C TYR A 129 3.11 -6.36 -6.72
N HIS A 130 2.25 -5.80 -5.88
CA HIS A 130 1.80 -4.42 -5.97
C HIS A 130 2.74 -3.43 -5.27
N ARG A 131 2.39 -2.14 -5.28
CA ARG A 131 3.24 -1.08 -4.71
C ARG A 131 3.60 -1.35 -3.26
N GLN A 132 4.89 -1.28 -2.97
CA GLN A 132 5.43 -1.41 -1.63
C GLN A 132 6.01 -0.08 -1.19
N VAL A 133 5.75 0.30 0.05
CA VAL A 133 6.30 1.53 0.63
C VAL A 133 6.66 1.33 2.10
N VAL A 134 7.65 2.06 2.61
CA VAL A 134 8.15 1.86 3.97
C VAL A 134 8.05 3.15 4.77
N ALA A 135 7.31 3.08 5.88
CA ALA A 135 7.13 4.13 6.86
C ALA A 135 8.00 3.88 8.10
N GLY A 136 8.27 4.94 8.85
CA GLY A 136 8.89 4.83 10.17
C GLY A 136 10.41 4.66 10.17
N LEU A 137 11.09 4.67 9.01
CA LEU A 137 12.55 4.55 8.95
C LEU A 137 13.27 5.90 8.97
N PRO A 138 14.39 6.01 9.70
CA PRO A 138 15.41 7.04 9.52
C PRO A 138 15.90 7.16 8.07
N LYS A 139 16.11 8.38 7.55
CA LYS A 139 16.69 8.60 6.21
C LYS A 139 18.07 7.98 5.98
N ASN A 140 18.84 7.79 7.04
CA ASN A 140 20.18 7.21 6.97
C ASN A 140 20.17 5.67 6.87
N VAL A 141 19.02 5.01 7.09
CA VAL A 141 18.88 3.57 6.92
C VAL A 141 18.67 3.27 5.44
N PRO A 142 19.58 2.54 4.78
CA PRO A 142 19.43 2.16 3.38
C PRO A 142 18.16 1.37 3.13
N LEU A 143 17.37 1.82 2.16
CA LEU A 143 16.08 1.24 1.77
C LEU A 143 16.11 0.88 0.28
N LEU A 144 15.75 -0.36 -0.04
CA LEU A 144 15.45 -0.80 -1.40
C LEU A 144 13.99 -1.22 -1.49
N ILE A 145 13.33 -0.82 -2.58
CA ILE A 145 11.95 -1.20 -2.88
C ILE A 145 11.92 -1.86 -4.26
N SER A 146 11.41 -3.08 -4.33
CA SER A 146 11.36 -3.84 -5.58
C SER A 146 10.09 -4.66 -5.68
N SER A 147 9.18 -4.28 -6.57
CA SER A 147 7.91 -4.95 -6.80
C SER A 147 7.70 -5.33 -8.27
N TYR A 148 6.70 -6.17 -8.53
CA TYR A 148 6.31 -6.49 -9.90
C TYR A 148 5.85 -5.23 -10.64
N ASP A 149 5.08 -4.36 -9.99
CA ASP A 149 4.55 -3.13 -10.60
C ASP A 149 5.65 -2.09 -10.91
N ASN A 150 6.62 -1.90 -10.01
CA ASN A 150 7.69 -0.92 -10.23
C ASN A 150 8.86 -1.45 -11.08
N LYS A 151 8.83 -2.72 -11.49
CA LYS A 151 9.91 -3.43 -12.19
C LYS A 151 11.27 -3.25 -11.51
N GLY A 152 11.24 -3.35 -10.18
CA GLY A 152 12.40 -3.10 -9.35
C GLY A 152 13.53 -4.09 -9.62
N PRO A 153 14.77 -3.71 -9.30
CA PRO A 153 15.93 -4.42 -9.80
C PRO A 153 16.18 -5.76 -9.12
N CYS A 154 15.55 -5.99 -7.97
CA CYS A 154 15.62 -7.25 -7.24
C CYS A 154 14.54 -8.25 -7.67
N GLY A 155 13.75 -7.92 -8.71
CA GLY A 155 12.55 -8.66 -9.05
C GLY A 155 11.49 -8.46 -7.98
N TYR A 156 10.67 -9.48 -7.75
CA TYR A 156 9.68 -9.44 -6.69
C TYR A 156 9.56 -10.80 -5.99
N PHE A 157 9.15 -10.73 -4.74
CA PHE A 157 8.78 -11.83 -3.87
C PHE A 157 7.83 -11.30 -2.79
N TYR A 158 7.06 -12.19 -2.18
CA TYR A 158 6.33 -11.94 -0.95
C TYR A 158 6.64 -13.06 0.04
N VAL A 159 6.29 -12.87 1.32
CA VAL A 159 6.58 -13.86 2.36
C VAL A 159 5.29 -14.58 2.74
N SER A 160 5.21 -15.86 2.41
CA SER A 160 4.19 -16.82 2.86
C SER A 160 4.83 -18.20 3.01
N GLU A 161 4.15 -19.14 3.69
CA GLU A 161 4.63 -20.53 3.82
C GLU A 161 4.97 -21.17 2.47
N GLU A 162 4.23 -20.81 1.41
CA GLU A 162 4.38 -21.34 0.06
C GLU A 162 5.52 -20.69 -0.74
N THR A 163 6.02 -19.52 -0.32
CA THR A 163 6.95 -18.70 -1.13
C THR A 163 8.35 -18.53 -0.52
N LEU A 164 8.63 -19.23 0.59
CA LEU A 164 9.91 -19.16 1.32
C LEU A 164 11.14 -19.49 0.48
N GLY A 165 10.99 -20.31 -0.57
CA GLY A 165 12.09 -20.72 -1.46
C GLY A 165 12.81 -19.55 -2.14
N SER A 166 12.13 -18.40 -2.30
CA SER A 166 12.69 -17.19 -2.92
C SER A 166 13.64 -16.39 -2.02
N LEU A 167 13.56 -16.57 -0.69
CA LEU A 167 14.22 -15.68 0.28
C LEU A 167 15.74 -15.87 0.36
N ASN A 168 16.20 -17.12 0.37
CA ASN A 168 17.63 -17.40 0.47
C ASN A 168 18.42 -16.99 -0.80
N PRO A 169 17.91 -17.18 -2.03
CA PRO A 169 18.54 -16.62 -3.23
C PRO A 169 18.73 -15.11 -3.16
N ILE A 170 17.69 -14.34 -2.81
CA ILE A 170 17.80 -12.88 -2.75
C ILE A 170 18.69 -12.41 -1.59
N SER A 171 18.60 -13.06 -0.43
CA SER A 171 19.47 -12.77 0.71
C SER A 171 20.94 -13.01 0.40
N ARG A 172 21.28 -14.11 -0.28
CA ARG A 172 22.66 -14.38 -0.69
C ARG A 172 23.16 -13.36 -1.70
N ARG A 173 22.31 -12.93 -2.64
CA ARG A 173 22.67 -11.90 -3.63
C ARG A 173 23.01 -10.56 -2.97
N LEU A 174 22.26 -10.15 -1.96
CA LEU A 174 22.42 -8.84 -1.32
C LEU A 174 23.40 -8.83 -0.15
N PHE A 175 23.47 -9.93 0.60
CA PHE A 175 24.16 -9.98 1.89
C PHE A 175 25.15 -11.14 2.02
N GLY A 176 25.32 -11.96 0.97
CA GLY A 176 26.27 -13.08 0.93
C GLY A 176 25.88 -14.30 1.77
N ARG A 177 24.74 -14.28 2.48
CA ARG A 177 24.30 -15.36 3.38
C ARG A 177 22.77 -15.56 3.35
N PRO A 178 22.25 -16.74 3.75
CA PRO A 178 20.81 -16.98 3.82
C PRO A 178 20.13 -16.14 4.91
N VAL A 179 18.80 -16.10 4.87
CA VAL A 179 17.97 -15.52 5.94
C VAL A 179 18.13 -16.35 7.20
N ASP A 180 18.28 -15.70 8.36
CA ASP A 180 18.44 -16.40 9.64
C ASP A 180 17.10 -16.88 10.21
N GLN A 181 16.04 -16.08 10.05
CA GLN A 181 14.69 -16.44 10.51
C GLN A 181 13.58 -15.74 9.72
N VAL A 182 12.45 -16.43 9.58
CA VAL A 182 11.23 -15.93 8.92
C VAL A 182 10.13 -15.70 9.95
N PHE A 183 9.43 -14.58 9.85
CA PHE A 183 8.32 -14.19 10.72
C PHE A 183 7.09 -13.88 9.88
N LEU A 184 6.10 -14.77 9.92
CA LEU A 184 4.84 -14.55 9.21
C LEU A 184 4.00 -13.52 9.96
N ALA A 185 3.56 -12.49 9.24
CA ALA A 185 2.69 -11.47 9.79
C ALA A 185 1.30 -12.07 10.07
N LYS A 186 0.72 -11.70 11.21
CA LYS A 186 -0.64 -12.07 11.60
C LYS A 186 -1.42 -10.80 11.91
N SER A 187 -2.62 -10.68 11.36
CA SER A 187 -3.48 -9.51 11.57
C SER A 187 -2.80 -8.17 11.28
N GLY A 188 -1.95 -8.11 10.23
CA GLY A 188 -1.21 -6.91 9.85
C GLY A 188 -0.07 -6.54 10.82
N GLN A 189 0.47 -7.50 11.56
CA GLN A 189 1.59 -7.29 12.48
C GLN A 189 2.66 -8.38 12.34
N ALA A 190 3.93 -8.01 12.39
CA ALA A 190 5.07 -8.91 12.46
C ALA A 190 6.06 -8.46 13.53
N ILE A 191 6.28 -9.30 14.54
CA ILE A 191 7.32 -9.08 15.56
C ILE A 191 8.52 -9.93 15.15
N VAL A 192 9.65 -9.29 14.87
CA VAL A 192 10.88 -9.96 14.41
C VAL A 192 11.97 -9.91 15.48
N GLY A 193 12.74 -11.00 15.56
CA GLY A 193 13.77 -11.19 16.58
C GLY A 193 13.21 -11.73 17.89
N ASN A 194 13.62 -11.11 18.99
CA ASN A 194 13.25 -11.53 20.35
C ASN A 194 11.78 -11.18 20.66
N PRO A 195 11.08 -12.00 21.46
CA PRO A 195 9.75 -11.68 21.96
C PRO A 195 9.71 -10.32 22.67
N LEU A 196 8.57 -9.64 22.60
CA LEU A 196 8.38 -8.37 23.31
C LEU A 196 8.08 -8.62 24.80
N GLY A 197 8.94 -8.09 25.67
CA GLY A 197 8.69 -8.00 27.11
C GLY A 197 7.81 -6.79 27.45
N LYS A 198 7.24 -6.76 28.66
CA LYS A 198 6.33 -5.70 29.13
C LYS A 198 6.97 -4.31 29.19
N ASP A 199 8.28 -4.25 29.39
CA ASP A 199 9.01 -3.00 29.62
C ASP A 199 9.78 -2.50 28.38
N ILE A 200 9.60 -3.16 27.23
CA ILE A 200 10.29 -2.77 26.00
C ILE A 200 9.66 -1.50 25.44
N LYS A 201 10.46 -0.43 25.39
CA LYS A 201 10.10 0.81 24.71
C LYS A 201 10.32 0.66 23.22
N LEU A 202 9.25 0.83 22.45
CA LEU A 202 9.28 0.84 21.00
C LEU A 202 9.34 2.27 20.48
N VAL A 203 10.16 2.48 19.46
CA VAL A 203 10.38 3.78 18.81
C VAL A 203 10.26 3.65 17.30
N THR A 204 9.97 4.78 16.64
CA THR A 204 9.93 4.90 15.19
C THR A 204 10.39 6.28 14.75
N SER A 205 10.79 6.42 13.49
CA SER A 205 11.11 7.71 12.90
C SER A 205 9.81 8.41 12.46
N PRO A 206 9.57 9.67 12.88
CA PRO A 206 8.42 10.44 12.42
C PRO A 206 8.59 10.99 11.00
N GLU A 207 9.75 10.80 10.36
CA GLU A 207 10.07 11.44 9.08
C GLU A 207 9.16 11.01 7.93
N THR A 208 8.72 9.74 7.93
CA THR A 208 7.85 9.19 6.90
C THR A 208 6.70 8.41 7.56
N PRO A 209 5.63 9.08 8.00
CA PRO A 209 4.47 8.41 8.60
C PRO A 209 3.65 7.65 7.53
N PRO A 210 2.87 6.62 7.89
CA PRO A 210 2.06 5.86 6.93
C PRO A 210 1.15 6.72 6.05
N GLU A 211 0.57 7.77 6.59
CA GLU A 211 -0.38 8.63 5.89
C GLU A 211 0.31 9.51 4.83
N SER A 212 1.64 9.64 4.86
CA SER A 212 2.39 10.37 3.83
C SER A 212 2.32 9.70 2.45
N PHE A 213 1.93 8.43 2.40
CA PHE A 213 1.80 7.64 1.18
C PHE A 213 0.42 7.74 0.51
N LEU A 214 -0.52 8.48 1.10
CA LEU A 214 -1.85 8.71 0.54
C LEU A 214 -1.76 9.22 -0.91
N ASP A 215 -2.30 8.45 -1.85
CA ASP A 215 -2.59 8.92 -3.19
C ASP A 215 -3.86 9.77 -3.16
N LYS A 216 -3.68 11.09 -3.13
CA LYS A 216 -4.78 12.05 -3.10
C LYS A 216 -5.59 12.09 -4.40
N SER A 217 -5.09 11.48 -5.48
CA SER A 217 -5.84 11.35 -6.73
C SER A 217 -6.78 10.14 -6.72
N ALA A 218 -6.56 9.20 -5.79
CA ALA A 218 -7.39 8.03 -5.61
C ALA A 218 -8.66 8.35 -4.81
N PRO A 219 -9.81 7.71 -5.13
CA PRO A 219 -10.90 7.63 -4.17
C PRO A 219 -10.49 6.83 -2.93
N LEU A 220 -11.24 7.00 -1.83
CA LEU A 220 -11.15 6.10 -0.67
C LEU A 220 -11.45 4.65 -1.09
N ALA A 221 -10.97 3.70 -0.31
CA ALA A 221 -11.15 2.27 -0.59
C ALA A 221 -12.56 1.76 -0.28
N GLY A 222 -12.98 0.69 -0.97
CA GLY A 222 -14.14 -0.12 -0.61
C GLY A 222 -15.43 0.68 -0.43
N SER A 223 -16.19 0.35 0.62
CA SER A 223 -17.47 0.98 0.94
C SER A 223 -17.36 2.47 1.24
N LEU A 224 -16.27 2.91 1.90
CA LEU A 224 -16.04 4.33 2.19
C LEU A 224 -15.89 5.14 0.91
N GLY A 225 -15.22 4.60 -0.11
CA GLY A 225 -15.14 5.22 -1.44
C GLY A 225 -16.50 5.35 -2.13
N LEU A 226 -17.35 4.33 -1.99
CA LEU A 226 -18.72 4.36 -2.54
C LEU A 226 -19.59 5.39 -1.80
N GLU A 227 -19.48 5.49 -0.49
CA GLU A 227 -20.22 6.44 0.34
C GLU A 227 -19.78 7.90 0.08
N ASP A 228 -18.49 8.15 -0.06
CA ASP A 228 -17.97 9.47 -0.50
C ASP A 228 -18.54 9.84 -1.88
N ALA A 229 -18.54 8.90 -2.83
CA ALA A 229 -19.07 9.13 -4.17
C ALA A 229 -20.58 9.41 -4.19
N VAL A 230 -21.36 8.78 -3.30
CA VAL A 230 -22.78 9.12 -3.09
C VAL A 230 -22.93 10.52 -2.51
N THR A 231 -22.15 10.85 -1.48
CA THR A 231 -22.18 12.15 -0.80
C THR A 231 -21.85 13.29 -1.78
N ARG A 232 -20.91 13.06 -2.68
CA ARG A 232 -20.49 14.00 -3.74
C ARG A 232 -21.43 14.03 -4.95
N GLY A 233 -22.47 13.20 -4.96
CA GLY A 233 -23.45 13.12 -6.06
C GLY A 233 -22.87 12.57 -7.36
N LEU A 234 -21.78 11.78 -7.29
CA LEU A 234 -21.23 11.02 -8.42
C LEU A 234 -22.03 9.73 -8.63
N LEU A 235 -22.50 9.15 -7.53
CA LEU A 235 -23.38 7.99 -7.48
C LEU A 235 -24.69 8.34 -6.77
N ARG A 236 -25.74 7.56 -7.05
CA ARG A 236 -26.88 7.39 -6.12
C ARG A 236 -27.10 5.90 -5.88
N ARG A 237 -27.73 5.56 -4.75
CA ARG A 237 -28.20 4.19 -4.53
C ARG A 237 -29.22 3.83 -5.61
N ALA A 238 -29.09 2.61 -6.13
CA ALA A 238 -30.04 2.07 -7.10
C ALA A 238 -31.33 1.63 -6.40
N THR A 239 -32.40 1.62 -7.17
CA THR A 239 -33.73 1.18 -6.77
C THR A 239 -34.17 0.00 -7.63
N SER A 240 -35.27 -0.66 -7.25
CA SER A 240 -35.87 -1.71 -8.10
C SER A 240 -36.24 -1.20 -9.49
N ALA A 241 -36.60 0.08 -9.63
CA ALA A 241 -36.89 0.70 -10.91
C ALA A 241 -35.66 0.71 -11.84
N ASP A 242 -34.44 0.83 -11.31
CA ASP A 242 -33.21 0.79 -12.11
C ASP A 242 -32.93 -0.63 -12.65
N ALA A 243 -33.15 -1.65 -11.82
CA ALA A 243 -33.04 -3.05 -12.23
C ALA A 243 -34.11 -3.42 -13.26
N GLU A 244 -35.34 -2.92 -13.08
CA GLU A 244 -36.44 -3.11 -14.02
C GLU A 244 -36.18 -2.39 -15.35
N ALA A 245 -35.66 -1.16 -15.32
CA ALA A 245 -35.29 -0.41 -16.51
C ALA A 245 -34.25 -1.15 -17.36
N TRP A 246 -33.30 -1.83 -16.74
CA TRP A 246 -32.35 -2.68 -17.45
C TRP A 246 -33.04 -3.84 -18.20
N VAL A 247 -33.93 -4.57 -17.52
CA VAL A 247 -34.68 -5.68 -18.12
C VAL A 247 -35.56 -5.19 -19.27
N ASN A 248 -36.25 -4.06 -19.09
CA ASN A 248 -37.08 -3.47 -20.13
C ASN A 248 -36.24 -3.08 -21.34
N ALA A 249 -35.08 -2.44 -21.14
CA ALA A 249 -34.18 -2.07 -22.23
C ALA A 249 -33.65 -3.30 -23.02
N LEU A 250 -33.36 -4.41 -22.33
CA LEU A 250 -32.97 -5.68 -22.98
C LEU A 250 -34.12 -6.30 -23.78
N SER A 251 -35.34 -6.28 -23.24
CA SER A 251 -36.53 -6.80 -23.91
C SER A 251 -36.92 -5.94 -25.12
N GLU A 252 -36.81 -4.62 -25.04
CA GLU A 252 -37.05 -3.72 -26.17
C GLU A 252 -36.03 -3.94 -27.30
N ALA A 253 -34.77 -4.21 -26.97
CA ALA A 253 -33.74 -4.52 -27.95
C ALA A 253 -33.91 -5.92 -28.59
N ASN A 254 -34.67 -6.82 -27.95
CA ASN A 254 -34.97 -8.17 -28.42
C ASN A 254 -36.48 -8.46 -28.32
N PRO A 255 -37.33 -7.82 -29.13
CA PRO A 255 -38.78 -7.83 -28.95
C PRO A 255 -39.43 -9.19 -29.26
N THR A 256 -38.75 -10.05 -30.03
CA THR A 256 -39.19 -11.41 -30.36
C THR A 256 -38.13 -12.41 -29.88
N PRO A 257 -37.98 -12.61 -28.57
CA PRO A 257 -37.05 -13.63 -28.08
C PRO A 257 -37.56 -15.00 -28.55
N ASP A 258 -36.68 -15.83 -29.11
CA ASP A 258 -36.97 -17.18 -29.59
C ASP A 258 -37.14 -18.15 -28.41
N ILE A 259 -38.14 -17.88 -27.57
CA ILE A 259 -38.44 -18.59 -26.34
C ILE A 259 -39.97 -18.74 -26.25
N PRO A 260 -40.50 -19.97 -26.11
CA PRO A 260 -41.94 -20.18 -26.04
C PRO A 260 -42.54 -19.57 -24.75
N PRO A 261 -43.78 -19.06 -24.80
CA PRO A 261 -44.47 -18.56 -23.62
C PRO A 261 -44.82 -19.71 -22.66
N ILE A 262 -44.77 -19.43 -21.36
CA ILE A 262 -45.23 -20.37 -20.32
C ILE A 262 -46.72 -20.12 -20.08
N ALA A 263 -47.53 -21.18 -20.14
CA ALA A 263 -48.97 -21.11 -19.89
C ALA A 263 -49.28 -20.39 -18.56
N GLY A 264 -50.13 -19.36 -18.60
CA GLY A 264 -50.50 -18.54 -17.43
C GLY A 264 -49.42 -17.56 -16.93
N LYS A 265 -48.22 -17.53 -17.52
CA LYS A 265 -47.10 -16.63 -17.14
C LYS A 265 -46.53 -15.78 -18.29
N GLY A 266 -46.84 -16.13 -19.53
CA GLY A 266 -46.37 -15.41 -20.72
C GLY A 266 -44.91 -15.70 -21.07
N THR A 267 -44.32 -14.87 -21.92
CA THR A 267 -42.92 -15.00 -22.34
C THR A 267 -41.97 -14.73 -21.17
N PRO A 268 -41.03 -15.64 -20.86
CA PRO A 268 -40.05 -15.43 -19.81
C PRO A 268 -39.25 -14.14 -20.01
N ARG A 269 -39.11 -13.34 -18.95
CA ARG A 269 -38.28 -12.13 -18.95
C ARG A 269 -36.89 -12.42 -18.38
N PRO A 270 -35.85 -11.69 -18.82
CA PRO A 270 -34.54 -11.73 -18.19
C PRO A 270 -34.64 -11.48 -16.68
N ARG A 271 -33.79 -12.17 -15.91
CA ARG A 271 -33.73 -11.96 -14.46
C ARG A 271 -33.22 -10.55 -14.17
N GLN A 272 -33.87 -9.86 -13.23
CA GLN A 272 -33.40 -8.56 -12.75
C GLN A 272 -32.01 -8.67 -12.13
N PRO A 273 -31.11 -7.72 -12.41
CA PRO A 273 -29.85 -7.62 -11.71
C PRO A 273 -30.00 -7.47 -10.19
N SER A 274 -28.94 -7.79 -9.45
CA SER A 274 -28.93 -7.66 -7.99
C SER A 274 -29.04 -6.20 -7.55
N LEU A 275 -29.75 -5.95 -6.46
CA LEU A 275 -29.77 -4.66 -5.76
C LEU A 275 -28.81 -4.62 -4.56
N HIS A 276 -28.07 -5.71 -4.31
CA HIS A 276 -27.03 -5.71 -3.28
C HIS A 276 -25.93 -4.72 -3.64
N ASN A 277 -25.66 -3.77 -2.74
CA ASN A 277 -24.64 -2.74 -2.91
C ASN A 277 -24.68 -2.09 -4.31
N ALA A 278 -25.89 -1.71 -4.73
CA ALA A 278 -26.16 -1.26 -6.10
C ALA A 278 -26.26 0.26 -6.22
N PHE A 279 -25.67 0.81 -7.27
CA PHE A 279 -25.57 2.24 -7.52
C PHE A 279 -25.86 2.57 -8.98
N VAL A 280 -26.39 3.77 -9.20
CA VAL A 280 -26.48 4.38 -10.53
C VAL A 280 -25.41 5.45 -10.65
N VAL A 281 -24.63 5.37 -11.72
CA VAL A 281 -23.59 6.33 -12.06
C VAL A 281 -24.25 7.59 -12.62
N LEU A 282 -23.96 8.74 -12.03
CA LEU A 282 -24.56 10.02 -12.40
C LEU A 282 -23.60 10.92 -13.18
N LYS A 283 -22.30 10.82 -12.91
CA LYS A 283 -21.23 11.66 -13.46
C LYS A 283 -19.95 10.84 -13.63
N GLU A 284 -18.89 11.48 -14.12
CA GLU A 284 -17.55 10.90 -14.14
C GLU A 284 -17.18 10.36 -12.75
N PHE A 285 -16.74 9.11 -12.73
CA PHE A 285 -16.54 8.31 -11.52
C PHE A 285 -15.33 7.40 -11.74
N VAL A 286 -14.53 7.22 -10.70
CA VAL A 286 -13.44 6.26 -10.65
C VAL A 286 -13.83 5.19 -9.63
N TYR A 287 -13.76 3.92 -10.00
CA TYR A 287 -14.05 2.83 -9.08
C TYR A 287 -13.08 2.88 -7.88
N PRO A 288 -13.60 2.84 -6.63
CA PRO A 288 -12.80 2.52 -5.46
C PRO A 288 -12.06 1.21 -5.65
N ALA A 289 -10.80 1.14 -5.22
CA ALA A 289 -10.11 -0.14 -5.08
C ALA A 289 -10.75 -0.96 -3.95
N GLY A 290 -10.63 -2.29 -4.00
CA GLY A 290 -11.15 -3.18 -2.95
C GLY A 290 -12.60 -3.64 -3.12
N LEU A 291 -13.19 -3.48 -4.31
CA LEU A 291 -14.56 -3.94 -4.60
C LEU A 291 -14.64 -5.46 -4.87
N TYR A 292 -14.23 -6.24 -3.86
CA TYR A 292 -14.20 -7.71 -3.88
C TYR A 292 -15.04 -8.30 -2.75
N GLY A 293 -15.44 -9.57 -2.87
CA GLY A 293 -16.16 -10.29 -1.82
C GLY A 293 -17.42 -9.55 -1.35
N GLY A 294 -17.56 -9.28 -0.05
CA GLY A 294 -18.70 -8.54 0.50
C GLY A 294 -18.80 -7.08 0.05
N ASN A 295 -17.70 -6.50 -0.44
CA ASN A 295 -17.63 -5.10 -0.90
C ASN A 295 -17.92 -4.96 -2.40
N LEU A 296 -18.09 -6.05 -3.14
CA LEU A 296 -18.46 -5.98 -4.55
C LEU A 296 -19.77 -5.21 -4.72
N ALA A 297 -19.90 -4.51 -5.83
CA ALA A 297 -21.03 -3.63 -6.10
C ALA A 297 -21.72 -3.97 -7.42
N THR A 298 -22.88 -3.37 -7.63
CA THR A 298 -23.57 -3.36 -8.93
C THR A 298 -23.69 -1.93 -9.42
N PHE A 299 -23.17 -1.64 -10.61
CA PHE A 299 -23.22 -0.31 -11.20
C PHE A 299 -24.13 -0.32 -12.43
N TYR A 300 -25.13 0.54 -12.42
CA TYR A 300 -25.92 0.87 -13.61
C TYR A 300 -25.36 2.16 -14.21
N VAL A 301 -24.97 2.12 -15.48
CA VAL A 301 -24.45 3.27 -16.21
C VAL A 301 -25.50 3.71 -17.24
N PRO A 302 -26.26 4.79 -16.98
CA PRO A 302 -27.29 5.27 -17.89
C PRO A 302 -26.74 5.73 -19.24
N LYS A 303 -27.59 5.75 -20.27
CA LYS A 303 -27.24 6.32 -21.59
C LYS A 303 -26.80 7.78 -21.43
N GLY A 304 -25.67 8.14 -22.02
CA GLY A 304 -25.13 9.50 -22.00
C GLY A 304 -24.24 9.83 -20.80
N VAL A 305 -24.12 8.93 -19.82
CA VAL A 305 -23.14 9.07 -18.72
C VAL A 305 -21.82 8.43 -19.14
N PRO A 306 -20.65 9.06 -18.90
CA PRO A 306 -19.36 8.45 -19.16
C PRO A 306 -19.19 7.12 -18.41
N MET A 307 -18.55 6.13 -19.05
CA MET A 307 -18.18 4.91 -18.35
C MET A 307 -17.18 5.23 -17.24
N PRO A 308 -17.35 4.66 -16.04
CA PRO A 308 -16.38 4.89 -14.98
C PRO A 308 -14.98 4.37 -15.33
N MET A 309 -13.98 5.03 -14.76
CA MET A 309 -12.57 4.68 -14.91
C MET A 309 -12.09 3.78 -13.76
N GLY A 310 -10.92 3.16 -13.93
CA GLY A 310 -10.32 2.28 -12.93
C GLY A 310 -10.83 0.84 -13.02
N ASP A 311 -10.50 0.05 -12.00
CA ASP A 311 -10.87 -1.36 -11.91
C ASP A 311 -12.13 -1.55 -11.05
N PRO A 312 -13.22 -2.13 -11.58
CA PRO A 312 -14.43 -2.42 -10.81
C PRO A 312 -14.28 -3.59 -9.82
N GLY A 313 -13.13 -4.28 -9.80
CA GLY A 313 -12.91 -5.49 -9.01
C GLY A 313 -13.87 -6.61 -9.44
N HIS A 314 -14.55 -7.24 -8.49
CA HIS A 314 -15.57 -8.26 -8.77
C HIS A 314 -16.98 -7.70 -9.01
N SER A 315 -17.11 -6.38 -9.11
CA SER A 315 -18.40 -5.72 -9.32
C SER A 315 -18.96 -5.99 -10.72
N SER A 316 -20.29 -5.90 -10.84
CA SER A 316 -20.96 -5.90 -12.13
C SER A 316 -21.24 -4.50 -12.62
N VAL A 317 -21.06 -4.28 -13.93
CA VAL A 317 -21.29 -3.00 -14.59
C VAL A 317 -22.27 -3.23 -15.75
N TYR A 318 -23.46 -2.66 -15.61
CA TYR A 318 -24.56 -2.71 -16.59
C TYR A 318 -24.55 -1.42 -17.41
N ASP A 319 -24.07 -1.50 -18.64
CA ASP A 319 -23.94 -0.36 -19.55
C ASP A 319 -25.19 -0.23 -20.43
N PHE A 320 -26.04 0.77 -20.17
CA PHE A 320 -27.29 0.99 -20.92
C PHE A 320 -27.04 1.48 -22.36
N LYS A 321 -25.84 1.94 -22.70
CA LYS A 321 -25.49 2.33 -24.08
C LYS A 321 -25.32 1.10 -24.95
N THR A 322 -24.60 0.10 -24.46
CA THR A 322 -24.28 -1.13 -25.22
C THR A 322 -25.19 -2.30 -24.90
N LEU A 323 -25.99 -2.20 -23.83
CA LEU A 323 -26.79 -3.29 -23.26
C LEU A 323 -25.94 -4.52 -22.93
N ARG A 324 -24.69 -4.30 -22.54
CA ARG A 324 -23.78 -5.35 -22.07
C ARG A 324 -23.54 -5.23 -20.58
N CYS A 325 -23.46 -6.38 -19.92
CA CYS A 325 -22.96 -6.49 -18.57
C CYS A 325 -21.48 -6.89 -18.61
N LYS A 326 -20.64 -6.24 -17.80
CA LYS A 326 -19.23 -6.62 -17.58
C LYS A 326 -18.99 -6.90 -16.09
N GLY A 327 -18.22 -7.93 -15.77
CA GLY A 327 -17.89 -8.29 -14.39
C GLY A 327 -18.17 -9.76 -14.07
N ALA A 328 -17.62 -10.23 -12.95
CA ALA A 328 -17.61 -11.65 -12.58
C ALA A 328 -19.01 -12.23 -12.30
N ILE A 329 -19.98 -11.37 -11.95
CA ILE A 329 -21.34 -11.80 -11.59
C ILE A 329 -22.40 -11.42 -12.65
N CYS A 330 -21.95 -10.95 -13.82
CA CYS A 330 -22.82 -10.79 -14.99
C CYS A 330 -23.33 -12.15 -15.45
N ARG A 331 -24.64 -12.23 -15.67
CA ARG A 331 -25.35 -13.40 -16.19
C ARG A 331 -25.98 -13.08 -17.52
#